data_AF-A0A2V8L1G9-F1
#
_entry.id   AF-A0A2V8L1G9-F1
#
_cell.length_a   1.000
_cell.length_b   1.000
_cell.length_c   1.000
_cell.angle_alpha   90.00
_cell.angle_beta   90.00
_cell.angle_gamma   90.00
#
_symmetry.space_group_name_H-M   'P 1'
#
loop_
_entity.id
_entity.type
_entity.pdbx_description
1 polymer ?
#
loop_
_entity_poly.entity_id
_entity_poly.type
_entity_poly.pdbx_seq_one_letter_code
_entity_poly.pdbx_strand_id
1 'polypeptide(L)'
;MPSKDLSSIGVPTLERTHLERASEHIELAIDDAMASLPKAEHLSAHDRRGIIARYTAVLEGNFIYWMTATYLSVSSAEAQEIIKDNLLEEVRDNHPGMLRRFAVAAGGNSTDVDRMAIQQDLQAVRAFVARLATLQLILMMAFFEGFIQRFMPYLADLAARQGSRETEYTDVHSVVDIAHTQGLLTAFATELELQKDPVSSPTLYEGVEVLRSLIKTIIRP
;
A
#
# COMPACT_ATOMS: atom_id res chain seq x y z
N MET A 1 -11.61 38.68 -51.73
CA MET A 1 -10.66 37.83 -51.00
C MET A 1 -11.33 37.37 -49.72
N PRO A 2 -11.54 36.06 -49.50
CA PRO A 2 -12.12 35.59 -48.25
C PRO A 2 -11.04 35.40 -47.19
N SER A 3 -11.35 35.86 -45.98
CA SER A 3 -10.56 35.67 -44.76
C SER A 3 -10.44 34.19 -44.43
N LYS A 4 -9.21 33.70 -44.26
CA LYS A 4 -8.95 32.36 -43.71
C LYS A 4 -9.26 32.38 -42.21
N ASP A 5 -10.27 31.63 -41.84
CA ASP A 5 -10.57 31.25 -40.47
C ASP A 5 -9.45 30.33 -39.96
N LEU A 6 -8.74 30.79 -38.92
CA LEU A 6 -7.68 30.06 -38.21
C LEU A 6 -8.23 29.62 -36.85
N SER A 7 -9.34 28.87 -36.86
CA SER A 7 -9.94 28.33 -35.64
C SER A 7 -10.23 26.84 -35.77
N SER A 8 -9.17 26.05 -35.93
CA SER A 8 -9.24 24.60 -35.73
C SER A 8 -7.83 24.03 -35.56
N ILE A 9 -7.20 24.34 -34.42
CA ILE A 9 -6.19 23.44 -33.86
C ILE A 9 -6.92 22.77 -32.70
N GLY A 10 -7.66 21.71 -33.02
CA GLY A 10 -8.08 20.75 -32.01
C GLY A 10 -6.81 20.17 -31.40
N VAL A 11 -6.48 20.60 -30.18
CA VAL A 11 -5.51 19.91 -29.34
C VAL A 11 -6.10 18.51 -29.14
N PRO A 12 -5.46 17.43 -29.61
CA PRO A 12 -5.90 16.09 -29.27
C PRO A 12 -5.75 15.96 -27.76
N THR A 13 -6.87 15.87 -27.04
CA THR A 13 -6.85 15.41 -25.66
C THR A 13 -6.30 14.00 -25.72
N LEU A 14 -5.01 13.83 -25.41
CA LEU A 14 -4.33 12.53 -25.38
C LEU A 14 -5.13 11.61 -24.45
N GLU A 15 -5.76 10.59 -25.02
CA GLU A 15 -6.39 9.54 -24.22
C GLU A 15 -5.29 8.86 -23.41
N ARG A 16 -5.29 9.10 -22.09
CA ARG A 16 -4.36 8.46 -21.17
C ARG A 16 -4.60 6.96 -21.16
N THR A 17 -3.53 6.19 -21.21
CA THR A 17 -3.58 4.74 -21.05
C THR A 17 -4.20 4.37 -19.69
N HIS A 18 -4.75 3.16 -19.60
CA HIS A 18 -5.29 2.67 -18.32
C HIS A 18 -4.22 2.57 -17.23
N LEU A 19 -2.99 2.24 -17.61
CA LEU A 19 -1.84 2.21 -16.72
C LEU A 19 -1.53 3.60 -16.17
N GLU A 20 -1.45 4.63 -17.01
CA GLU A 20 -1.20 6.01 -16.55
C GLU A 20 -2.26 6.49 -15.56
N ARG A 21 -3.54 6.20 -15.82
CA ARG A 21 -4.63 6.56 -14.90
C ARG A 21 -4.54 5.79 -13.57
N ALA A 22 -4.16 4.52 -13.61
CA ALA A 22 -3.95 3.72 -12.41
C ALA A 22 -2.78 4.27 -11.60
N SER A 23 -1.63 4.53 -12.22
CA SER A 23 -0.47 5.11 -11.56
C SER A 23 -0.78 6.45 -10.90
N GLU A 24 -1.44 7.36 -11.63
CA GLU A 24 -1.86 8.66 -11.08
C GLU A 24 -2.81 8.50 -9.89
N HIS A 25 -3.78 7.58 -9.96
CA HIS A 25 -4.70 7.32 -8.86
C HIS A 25 -3.99 6.78 -7.63
N ILE A 26 -3.06 5.85 -7.81
CA ILE A 26 -2.25 5.27 -6.73
C ILE A 26 -1.39 6.34 -6.07
N GLU A 27 -0.72 7.18 -6.85
CA GLU A 27 0.08 8.29 -6.34
C GLU A 27 -0.75 9.28 -5.52
N LEU A 28 -1.92 9.68 -6.01
CA LEU A 28 -2.84 10.55 -5.27
C LEU A 28 -3.33 9.90 -3.97
N ALA A 29 -3.65 8.61 -4.00
CA ALA A 29 -4.09 7.87 -2.82
C ALA A 29 -2.99 7.81 -1.75
N ILE A 30 -1.73 7.62 -2.17
CA ILE A 30 -0.55 7.62 -1.28
C ILE A 30 -0.36 9.02 -0.68
N ASP A 31 -0.37 10.06 -1.50
CA ASP A 31 -0.19 11.44 -1.04
C ASP A 31 -1.27 11.85 -0.02
N ASP A 32 -2.53 11.50 -0.28
CA ASP A 32 -3.62 11.71 0.67
C ASP A 32 -3.41 10.95 1.99
N ALA A 33 -2.93 9.71 1.93
CA ALA A 33 -2.65 8.92 3.12
C ALA A 33 -1.50 9.53 3.94
N MET A 34 -0.42 9.94 3.27
CA MET A 34 0.72 10.63 3.90
C MET A 34 0.32 11.98 4.50
N ALA A 35 -0.54 12.75 3.83
CA ALA A 35 -1.07 14.01 4.33
C ALA A 35 -1.95 13.85 5.59
N SER A 36 -2.50 12.65 5.81
CA SER A 36 -3.35 12.35 6.98
C SER A 36 -2.56 11.97 8.24
N LEU A 37 -1.24 11.82 8.15
CA LEU A 37 -0.40 11.45 9.29
C LEU A 37 -0.40 12.56 10.35
N PRO A 38 -0.63 12.23 11.63
CA PRO A 38 -0.48 13.20 12.69
C PRO A 38 1.00 13.53 12.90
N LYS A 39 1.31 14.81 13.18
CA LYS A 39 2.68 15.26 13.46
C LYS A 39 3.25 14.55 14.68
N ALA A 40 4.36 13.83 14.50
CA ALA A 40 4.96 12.97 15.53
C ALA A 40 5.35 13.73 16.81
N GLU A 41 5.75 15.00 16.68
CA GLU A 41 6.07 15.91 17.77
C GLU A 41 4.86 16.34 18.61
N HIS A 42 3.65 16.26 18.05
CA HIS A 42 2.41 16.61 18.75
C HIS A 42 1.74 15.39 19.41
N LEU A 43 2.20 14.18 19.13
CA LEU A 43 1.66 12.96 19.72
C LEU A 43 2.20 12.75 21.14
N SER A 44 1.34 12.22 22.02
CA SER A 44 1.79 11.71 23.32
C SER A 44 2.60 10.43 23.14
N ALA A 45 3.36 10.02 24.16
CA ALA A 45 4.08 8.74 24.13
C ALA A 45 3.12 7.54 24.01
N HIS A 46 1.90 7.67 24.55
CA HIS A 46 0.86 6.67 24.43
C HIS A 46 0.38 6.53 22.97
N ASP A 47 0.14 7.66 22.29
CA ASP A 47 -0.43 7.64 20.94
C ASP A 47 0.61 7.16 19.91
N ARG A 48 1.87 7.60 20.03
CA ARG A 48 2.97 7.09 19.20
C ARG A 48 3.08 5.58 19.29
N ARG A 49 3.08 5.06 20.53
CA ARG A 49 3.10 3.63 20.82
C ARG A 49 1.88 2.93 20.22
N GLY A 50 0.68 3.52 20.34
CA GLY A 50 -0.56 3.00 19.77
C GLY A 50 -0.49 2.82 18.26
N ILE A 51 0.06 3.80 17.53
CA ILE A 51 0.24 3.72 16.07
C ILE A 51 1.17 2.56 15.71
N ILE A 52 2.34 2.46 16.35
CA ILE A 52 3.30 1.35 16.12
C ILE A 52 2.63 0.00 16.42
N ALA A 53 1.89 -0.09 17.53
CA ALA A 53 1.21 -1.30 17.97
C ALA A 53 0.13 -1.77 17.00
N ARG A 54 -0.70 -0.85 16.49
CA ARG A 54 -1.74 -1.16 15.49
C ARG A 54 -1.14 -1.52 14.14
N TYR A 55 -0.12 -0.79 13.69
CA TYR A 55 0.61 -1.11 12.46
C TYR A 55 1.19 -2.53 12.54
N THR A 56 1.89 -2.85 13.62
CA THR A 56 2.47 -4.19 13.88
C THR A 56 1.39 -5.26 13.90
N ALA A 57 0.28 -5.03 14.61
CA ALA A 57 -0.82 -5.99 14.74
C ALA A 57 -1.48 -6.33 13.40
N VAL A 58 -1.46 -5.40 12.45
CA VAL A 58 -1.92 -5.63 11.08
C VAL A 58 -0.83 -6.33 10.29
N LEU A 59 0.36 -5.74 10.17
CA LEU A 59 1.30 -6.15 9.14
C LEU A 59 1.98 -7.49 9.41
N GLU A 60 2.35 -7.76 10.67
CA GLU A 60 3.11 -8.97 11.08
C GLU A 60 2.48 -10.27 10.56
N GLY A 61 1.14 -10.33 10.47
CA GLY A 61 0.43 -11.53 10.03
C GLY A 61 -0.34 -11.40 8.71
N ASN A 62 -0.37 -10.23 8.06
CA ASN A 62 -1.26 -10.01 6.93
C ASN A 62 -0.56 -9.66 5.61
N PHE A 63 0.66 -9.11 5.62
CA PHE A 63 1.32 -8.75 4.35
C PHE A 63 1.51 -9.95 3.42
N ILE A 64 2.20 -10.99 3.91
CA ILE A 64 2.44 -12.23 3.18
C ILE A 64 1.11 -12.88 2.76
N TYR A 65 0.08 -12.83 3.62
CA TYR A 65 -1.24 -13.34 3.28
C TYR A 65 -1.88 -12.58 2.11
N TRP A 66 -1.85 -11.24 2.11
CA TRP A 66 -2.37 -10.42 1.02
C TRP A 66 -1.59 -10.64 -0.27
N MET A 67 -0.26 -10.61 -0.21
CA MET A 67 0.58 -10.81 -1.39
C MET A 67 0.46 -12.24 -1.96
N THR A 68 0.28 -13.24 -1.10
CA THR A 68 -0.04 -14.62 -1.53
C THR A 68 -1.39 -14.69 -2.24
N ALA A 69 -2.41 -13.99 -1.75
CA ALA A 69 -3.70 -13.95 -2.43
C ALA A 69 -3.58 -13.27 -3.81
N THR A 70 -2.77 -12.21 -3.92
CA THR A 70 -2.45 -11.56 -5.20
C THR A 70 -1.76 -12.55 -6.14
N TYR A 71 -0.74 -13.28 -5.68
CA TYR A 71 -0.06 -14.33 -6.44
C TYR A 71 -1.01 -15.40 -6.97
N LEU A 72 -1.97 -15.83 -6.14
CA LEU A 72 -2.98 -16.82 -6.51
C LEU A 72 -4.03 -16.29 -7.50
N SER A 73 -4.19 -14.97 -7.61
CA SER A 73 -5.21 -14.34 -8.45
C SER A 73 -4.74 -14.01 -9.87
N VAL A 74 -3.43 -13.90 -10.10
CA VAL A 74 -2.86 -13.49 -11.40
C VAL A 74 -2.74 -14.66 -12.38
N SER A 75 -2.96 -14.37 -13.66
CA SER A 75 -2.95 -15.37 -14.75
C SER A 75 -1.71 -15.31 -15.64
N SER A 76 -1.08 -14.14 -15.77
CA SER A 76 0.12 -13.94 -16.58
C SER A 76 1.37 -14.46 -15.84
N ALA A 77 2.27 -15.08 -16.60
CA ALA A 77 3.55 -15.55 -16.06
C ALA A 77 4.41 -14.38 -15.55
N GLU A 78 4.34 -13.23 -16.22
CA GLU A 78 5.07 -12.02 -15.84
C GLU A 78 4.57 -11.45 -14.50
N ALA A 79 3.26 -11.28 -14.31
CA ALA A 79 2.72 -10.85 -13.02
C ALA A 79 3.05 -11.86 -11.90
N GLN A 80 2.97 -13.16 -12.19
CA GLN A 80 3.34 -14.20 -11.23
C GLN A 80 4.80 -14.10 -10.78
N GLU A 81 5.73 -13.85 -11.70
CA GLU A 81 7.16 -13.69 -11.38
C GLU A 81 7.40 -12.46 -10.51
N ILE A 82 6.83 -11.30 -10.88
CA ILE A 82 6.93 -10.06 -10.11
C ILE A 82 6.43 -10.24 -8.68
N ILE A 83 5.24 -10.82 -8.51
CA ILE A 83 4.65 -11.02 -7.18
C ILE A 83 5.43 -12.06 -6.37
N LYS A 84 5.94 -13.10 -7.05
CA LYS A 84 6.75 -14.14 -6.40
C LYS A 84 8.06 -13.60 -5.88
N ASP A 85 8.73 -12.72 -6.62
CA ASP A 85 10.00 -12.14 -6.19
C ASP A 85 9.80 -11.29 -4.92
N ASN A 86 8.76 -10.47 -4.88
CA ASN A 86 8.35 -9.74 -3.69
C ASN A 86 8.06 -10.68 -2.50
N LEU A 87 7.26 -11.73 -2.71
CA LEU A 87 7.01 -12.74 -1.67
C LEU A 87 8.28 -13.44 -1.17
N LEU A 88 9.24 -13.71 -2.07
CA LEU A 88 10.48 -14.36 -1.71
C LEU A 88 11.33 -13.47 -0.82
N GLU A 89 11.39 -12.17 -1.08
CA GLU A 89 12.07 -11.21 -0.24
C GLU A 89 11.50 -11.20 1.18
N GLU A 90 10.19 -10.94 1.30
CA GLU A 90 9.46 -10.90 2.57
C GLU A 90 9.69 -12.13 3.46
N VAL A 91 9.66 -13.31 2.82
CA VAL A 91 9.79 -14.60 3.52
C VAL A 91 11.25 -14.93 3.83
N ARG A 92 12.17 -14.74 2.89
CA ARG A 92 13.59 -15.10 3.07
C ARG A 92 14.25 -14.25 4.13
N ASP A 93 13.93 -12.96 4.14
CA ASP A 93 14.54 -12.00 5.06
C ASP A 93 13.76 -11.92 6.38
N ASN A 94 12.61 -12.61 6.48
CA ASN A 94 11.77 -12.67 7.67
C ASN A 94 11.31 -11.26 8.11
N HIS A 95 10.69 -10.54 7.18
CA HIS A 95 10.13 -9.21 7.41
C HIS A 95 9.16 -9.17 8.61
N PRO A 96 8.28 -10.17 8.84
CA PRO A 96 7.49 -10.23 10.07
C PRO A 96 8.33 -10.24 11.35
N GLY A 97 9.43 -10.99 11.35
CA GLY A 97 10.37 -11.05 12.46
C GLY A 97 11.11 -9.72 12.67
N MET A 98 11.50 -9.03 11.59
CA MET A 98 12.07 -7.68 11.66
C MET A 98 11.07 -6.69 12.28
N LEU A 99 9.84 -6.66 11.77
CA LEU A 99 8.78 -5.79 12.28
C LEU A 99 8.49 -6.04 13.76
N ARG A 100 8.47 -7.32 14.18
CA ARG A 100 8.31 -7.66 15.60
C ARG A 100 9.45 -7.10 16.46
N ARG A 101 10.71 -7.21 16.02
CA ARG A 101 11.86 -6.66 16.75
C ARG A 101 11.76 -5.14 16.88
N PHE A 102 11.44 -4.46 15.79
CA PHE A 102 11.19 -3.02 15.74
C PHE A 102 10.13 -2.60 16.76
N ALA A 103 8.97 -3.27 16.73
CA ALA A 103 7.86 -2.97 17.64
C ALA A 103 8.20 -3.19 19.11
N VAL A 104 8.89 -4.28 19.44
CA VAL A 104 9.34 -4.58 20.81
C VAL A 104 10.30 -3.49 21.30
N ALA A 105 11.27 -3.10 20.48
CA ALA A 105 12.25 -2.06 20.83
C ALA A 105 11.61 -0.69 21.07
N ALA A 106 10.53 -0.37 20.36
CA ALA A 106 9.77 0.87 20.55
C ALA A 106 8.69 0.79 21.66
N GLY A 107 8.57 -0.35 22.37
CA GLY A 107 7.51 -0.58 23.35
C GLY A 107 6.10 -0.69 22.72
N GLY A 108 6.02 -0.85 21.40
CA GLY A 108 4.82 -0.95 20.58
C GLY A 108 4.25 -2.35 20.44
N ASN A 109 4.39 -3.21 21.45
CA ASN A 109 3.71 -4.50 21.43
C ASN A 109 2.18 -4.29 21.48
N SER A 110 1.48 -4.85 20.50
CA SER A 110 0.02 -4.79 20.42
C SER A 110 -0.65 -5.40 21.64
N THR A 111 -1.62 -4.70 22.20
CA THR A 111 -2.57 -5.18 23.21
C THR A 111 -3.88 -5.60 22.55
N ASP A 112 -4.78 -6.19 23.33
CA ASP A 112 -6.14 -6.49 22.86
C ASP A 112 -6.90 -5.20 22.47
N VAL A 113 -6.65 -4.09 23.17
CA VAL A 113 -7.25 -2.79 22.83
C VAL A 113 -6.79 -2.33 21.44
N ASP A 114 -5.50 -2.44 21.14
CA ASP A 114 -4.94 -2.09 19.82
C ASP A 114 -5.55 -2.95 18.72
N ARG A 115 -5.71 -4.26 18.97
CA ARG A 115 -6.29 -5.22 18.01
C ARG A 115 -7.78 -4.96 17.80
N MET A 116 -8.53 -4.70 18.86
CA MET A 116 -9.95 -4.36 18.78
C MET A 116 -10.17 -3.07 17.99
N ALA A 117 -9.31 -2.07 18.17
CA ALA A 117 -9.41 -0.78 17.47
C ALA A 117 -9.32 -0.92 15.94
N ILE A 118 -8.53 -1.87 15.43
CA ILE A 118 -8.36 -2.11 13.98
C ILE A 118 -9.22 -3.25 13.44
N GLN A 119 -9.93 -3.99 14.30
CA GLN A 119 -10.52 -5.28 13.93
C GLN A 119 -11.52 -5.16 12.78
N GLN A 120 -12.41 -4.16 12.82
CA GLN A 120 -13.45 -3.99 11.81
C GLN A 120 -12.84 -3.74 10.42
N ASP A 121 -11.91 -2.78 10.31
CA ASP A 121 -11.29 -2.42 9.04
C ASP A 121 -10.37 -3.53 8.53
N LEU A 122 -9.64 -4.22 9.43
CA LEU A 122 -8.82 -5.37 9.05
C LEU A 122 -9.68 -6.52 8.50
N GLN A 123 -10.85 -6.77 9.08
CA GLN A 123 -11.77 -7.77 8.56
C GLN A 123 -12.37 -7.35 7.20
N ALA A 124 -12.61 -6.06 6.98
CA ALA A 124 -13.02 -5.56 5.66
C ALA A 124 -11.94 -5.82 4.60
N VAL A 125 -10.66 -5.55 4.91
CA VAL A 125 -9.54 -5.88 4.01
C VAL A 125 -9.50 -7.39 3.75
N ARG A 126 -9.57 -8.23 4.78
CA ARG A 126 -9.56 -9.70 4.61
C ARG A 126 -10.72 -10.21 3.76
N ALA A 127 -11.92 -9.66 3.96
CA ALA A 127 -13.10 -10.01 3.17
C ALA A 127 -12.97 -9.55 1.71
N PHE A 128 -12.31 -8.42 1.45
CA PHE A 128 -11.96 -7.98 0.10
C PHE A 128 -10.93 -8.93 -0.54
N VAL A 129 -9.84 -9.24 0.17
CA VAL A 129 -8.79 -10.16 -0.31
C VAL A 129 -9.34 -11.54 -0.66
N ALA A 130 -10.27 -12.06 0.14
CA ALA A 130 -10.89 -13.36 -0.11
C ALA A 130 -11.67 -13.46 -1.43
N ARG A 131 -11.98 -12.34 -2.09
CA ARG A 131 -12.67 -12.32 -3.39
C ARG A 131 -11.75 -12.68 -4.56
N LEU A 132 -10.43 -12.61 -4.38
CA LEU A 132 -9.44 -12.84 -5.43
C LEU A 132 -9.70 -12.02 -6.71
N ALA A 133 -10.16 -10.77 -6.54
CA ALA A 133 -10.41 -9.85 -7.64
C ALA A 133 -9.08 -9.28 -8.16
N THR A 134 -8.48 -9.95 -9.15
CA THR A 134 -7.08 -9.79 -9.58
C THR A 134 -6.63 -8.34 -9.74
N LEU A 135 -7.29 -7.56 -10.59
CA LEU A 135 -6.86 -6.18 -10.88
C LEU A 135 -6.96 -5.29 -9.65
N GLN A 136 -8.05 -5.40 -8.89
CA GLN A 136 -8.27 -4.62 -7.70
C GLN A 136 -7.28 -5.00 -6.58
N LEU A 137 -6.89 -6.27 -6.49
CA LEU A 137 -5.87 -6.74 -5.54
C LEU A 137 -4.48 -6.23 -5.90
N ILE A 138 -4.09 -6.27 -7.17
CA ILE A 138 -2.81 -5.72 -7.60
C ILE A 138 -2.75 -4.23 -7.29
N LEU A 139 -3.80 -3.47 -7.58
CA LEU A 139 -3.86 -2.03 -7.28
C LEU A 139 -3.84 -1.76 -5.77
N MET A 140 -4.52 -2.57 -4.96
CA MET A 140 -4.44 -2.49 -3.50
C MET A 140 -2.99 -2.69 -3.01
N MET A 141 -2.28 -3.69 -3.54
CA MET A 141 -0.88 -3.95 -3.17
C MET A 141 0.05 -2.85 -3.69
N ALA A 142 -0.15 -2.35 -4.91
CA ALA A 142 0.66 -1.26 -5.48
C ALA A 142 0.56 0.01 -4.62
N PHE A 143 -0.66 0.36 -4.21
CA PHE A 143 -0.91 1.43 -3.25
C PHE A 143 -0.17 1.19 -1.93
N PHE A 144 -0.23 -0.03 -1.41
CA PHE A 144 0.33 -0.33 -0.10
C PHE A 144 1.85 -0.28 -0.07
N GLU A 145 2.52 -0.86 -1.06
CA GLU A 145 3.98 -0.78 -1.24
C GLU A 145 4.44 0.67 -1.34
N GLY A 146 3.75 1.48 -2.15
CA GLY A 146 4.13 2.88 -2.35
C GLY A 146 3.88 3.72 -1.10
N PHE A 147 2.86 3.36 -0.31
CA PHE A 147 2.63 3.95 1.00
C PHE A 147 3.72 3.56 2.00
N ILE A 148 4.06 2.27 2.14
CA ILE A 148 5.08 1.79 3.08
C ILE A 148 6.39 2.54 2.84
N GLN A 149 6.85 2.59 1.59
CA GLN A 149 8.07 3.28 1.20
C GLN A 149 8.16 4.70 1.79
N ARG A 150 7.07 5.48 1.69
CA ARG A 150 7.01 6.87 2.19
C ARG A 150 6.71 6.94 3.70
N PHE A 151 6.07 5.92 4.25
CA PHE A 151 5.68 5.85 5.66
C PHE A 151 6.85 5.47 6.58
N MET A 152 7.85 4.73 6.10
CA MET A 152 8.97 4.25 6.92
C MET A 152 9.71 5.36 7.69
N PRO A 153 10.07 6.52 7.10
CA PRO A 153 10.71 7.60 7.85
C PRO A 153 9.85 8.12 9.01
N TYR A 154 8.53 8.19 8.81
CA TYR A 154 7.59 8.59 9.86
C TYR A 154 7.53 7.56 10.98
N LEU A 155 7.43 6.27 10.63
CA LEU A 155 7.40 5.17 11.60
C LEU A 155 8.70 5.12 12.42
N ALA A 156 9.85 5.36 11.78
CA ALA A 156 11.15 5.47 12.45
C ALA A 156 11.19 6.64 13.45
N ASP A 157 10.67 7.82 13.10
CA ASP A 157 10.59 8.97 14.02
C ASP A 157 9.69 8.67 15.23
N LEU A 158 8.56 7.99 15.02
CA LEU A 158 7.71 7.53 16.13
C LEU A 158 8.49 6.63 17.10
N ALA A 159 9.22 5.64 16.58
CA ALA A 159 10.00 4.71 17.39
C ALA A 159 11.18 5.38 18.10
N ALA A 160 11.90 6.29 17.42
CA ALA A 160 12.99 7.05 18.01
C ALA A 160 12.52 7.91 19.19
N ARG A 161 11.34 8.55 19.06
CA ARG A 161 10.70 9.31 20.15
C ARG A 161 10.20 8.44 21.30
N GLN A 162 10.09 7.12 21.10
CA GLN A 162 9.86 6.13 22.16
C GLN A 162 11.18 5.61 22.77
N GLY A 163 12.33 6.10 22.32
CA GLY A 163 13.65 5.68 22.79
C GLY A 163 14.21 4.45 22.08
N SER A 164 13.59 3.97 21.00
CA SER A 164 14.12 2.88 20.19
C SER A 164 15.39 3.31 19.44
N ARG A 165 16.29 2.35 19.22
CA ARG A 165 17.44 2.45 18.30
C ARG A 165 17.41 1.37 17.22
N GLU A 166 16.37 0.56 17.20
CA GLU A 166 16.15 -0.47 16.19
C GLU A 166 15.63 0.22 14.93
N THR A 167 16.33 0.03 13.80
CA THR A 167 16.03 0.69 12.52
C THR A 167 15.96 -0.28 11.34
N GLU A 168 16.31 -1.55 11.54
CA GLU A 168 16.47 -2.53 10.46
C GLU A 168 15.22 -2.60 9.57
N TYR A 169 14.05 -2.73 10.20
CA TYR A 169 12.78 -2.83 9.48
C TYR A 169 12.51 -1.60 8.60
N THR A 170 12.71 -0.39 9.16
CA THR A 170 12.44 0.86 8.43
C THR A 170 13.48 1.16 7.37
N ASP A 171 14.73 0.75 7.58
CA ASP A 171 15.82 0.98 6.64
C ASP A 171 15.64 0.15 5.36
N VAL A 172 15.29 -1.14 5.48
CA VAL A 172 15.02 -2.04 4.33
C VAL A 172 13.90 -1.49 3.45
N HIS A 173 12.76 -1.16 4.06
CA HIS A 173 11.57 -0.71 3.33
C HIS A 173 11.68 0.74 2.81
N SER A 174 12.65 1.54 3.28
CA SER A 174 12.88 2.90 2.77
C SER A 174 13.56 2.95 1.39
N VAL A 175 14.28 1.88 1.01
CA VAL A 175 15.10 1.82 -0.21
C VAL A 175 14.53 0.83 -1.24
N VAL A 176 13.97 -0.30 -0.79
CA VAL A 176 13.61 -1.41 -1.68
C VAL A 176 12.24 -1.21 -2.37
N ASP A 177 11.29 -0.55 -1.72
CA ASP A 177 9.87 -0.58 -2.12
C ASP A 177 9.52 0.23 -3.38
N ILE A 178 10.41 1.12 -3.87
CA ILE A 178 10.20 1.84 -5.15
C ILE A 178 10.03 0.85 -6.31
N ALA A 179 10.82 -0.24 -6.30
CA ALA A 179 10.75 -1.25 -7.34
C ALA A 179 9.46 -2.08 -7.24
N HIS A 180 8.93 -2.29 -6.04
CA HIS A 180 7.72 -3.09 -5.81
C HIS A 180 6.47 -2.44 -6.36
N THR A 181 6.24 -1.15 -6.07
CA THR A 181 5.09 -0.43 -6.64
C THR A 181 5.11 -0.42 -8.16
N GLN A 182 6.28 -0.13 -8.75
CA GLN A 182 6.42 -0.12 -10.20
C GLN A 182 6.24 -1.51 -10.81
N GLY A 183 6.78 -2.55 -10.17
CA GLY A 183 6.56 -3.94 -10.55
C GLY A 183 5.08 -4.31 -10.53
N LEU A 184 4.36 -3.96 -9.47
CA LEU A 184 2.92 -4.22 -9.38
C LEU A 184 2.10 -3.45 -10.43
N LEU A 185 2.50 -2.23 -10.80
CA LEU A 185 1.87 -1.51 -11.90
C LEU A 185 2.15 -2.18 -13.26
N THR A 186 3.33 -2.76 -13.47
CA THR A 186 3.61 -3.61 -14.63
C THR A 186 2.75 -4.88 -14.60
N ALA A 187 2.67 -5.58 -13.46
CA ALA A 187 1.80 -6.73 -13.28
C ALA A 187 0.33 -6.38 -13.60
N PHE A 188 -0.15 -5.22 -13.14
CA PHE A 188 -1.47 -4.71 -13.49
C PHE A 188 -1.66 -4.56 -15.00
N ALA A 189 -0.69 -3.95 -15.70
CA ALA A 189 -0.76 -3.77 -17.15
C ALA A 189 -0.85 -5.12 -17.88
N THR A 190 -0.05 -6.11 -17.48
CA THR A 190 -0.05 -7.46 -18.10
C THR A 190 -1.38 -8.19 -17.87
N GLU A 191 -1.94 -8.14 -16.65
CA GLU A 191 -3.25 -8.73 -16.37
C GLU A 191 -4.38 -8.00 -17.11
N LEU A 192 -4.22 -6.70 -17.33
CA LEU A 192 -5.19 -5.89 -18.06
C LEU A 192 -5.33 -6.34 -19.51
N GLU A 193 -4.21 -6.64 -20.17
CA GLU A 193 -4.17 -7.13 -21.55
C GLU A 193 -4.90 -8.48 -21.71
N LEU A 194 -4.94 -9.29 -20.66
CA LEU A 194 -5.66 -10.56 -20.65
C LEU A 194 -7.17 -10.41 -20.47
N GLN A 195 -7.65 -9.24 -20.07
CA GLN A 195 -9.07 -8.99 -19.82
C GLN A 195 -9.74 -8.25 -20.98
N LYS A 196 -10.92 -8.74 -21.39
CA LYS A 196 -11.64 -8.24 -22.56
C LYS A 196 -12.30 -6.86 -22.36
N ASP A 197 -12.65 -6.48 -21.13
CA ASP A 197 -13.18 -5.14 -20.78
C ASP A 197 -13.10 -4.85 -19.25
N PRO A 198 -11.89 -4.65 -18.70
CA PRO A 198 -11.66 -4.57 -17.24
C PRO A 198 -11.90 -3.20 -16.57
N VAL A 199 -11.77 -2.08 -17.31
CA VAL A 199 -11.58 -0.74 -16.71
C VAL A 199 -12.87 0.09 -16.59
N SER A 200 -13.99 -0.48 -17.02
CA SER A 200 -15.32 0.10 -16.87
C SER A 200 -15.97 -0.25 -15.52
N SER A 201 -15.30 -1.04 -14.67
CA SER A 201 -15.82 -1.35 -13.34
C SER A 201 -15.75 -0.13 -12.40
N PRO A 202 -16.87 0.34 -11.84
CA PRO A 202 -16.89 1.44 -10.89
C PRO A 202 -16.17 1.10 -9.57
N THR A 203 -15.77 -0.17 -9.36
CA THR A 203 -15.13 -0.67 -8.16
C THR A 203 -13.64 -1.03 -8.35
N LEU A 204 -13.01 -0.59 -9.46
CA LEU A 204 -11.60 -0.90 -9.75
C LEU A 204 -10.65 -0.56 -8.59
N TYR A 205 -10.92 0.51 -7.85
CA TYR A 205 -10.09 0.97 -6.73
C TYR A 205 -10.68 0.61 -5.35
N GLU A 206 -11.67 -0.29 -5.27
CA GLU A 206 -12.30 -0.68 -4.00
C GLU A 206 -11.26 -1.16 -2.98
N GLY A 207 -10.28 -1.97 -3.41
CA GLY A 207 -9.22 -2.46 -2.53
C GLY A 207 -8.36 -1.34 -1.94
N VAL A 208 -8.05 -0.32 -2.74
CA VAL A 208 -7.32 0.87 -2.30
C VAL A 208 -8.11 1.60 -1.22
N GLU A 209 -9.41 1.83 -1.43
CA GLU A 209 -10.26 2.54 -0.46
C GLU A 209 -10.47 1.78 0.85
N VAL A 210 -10.63 0.45 0.78
CA VAL A 210 -10.74 -0.41 1.96
C VAL A 210 -9.43 -0.37 2.76
N LEU A 211 -8.27 -0.43 2.10
CA LEU A 211 -6.98 -0.37 2.78
C LEU A 211 -6.66 1.03 3.33
N ARG A 212 -6.99 2.10 2.61
CA ARG A 212 -6.90 3.49 3.11
C ARG A 212 -7.70 3.68 4.40
N SER A 213 -8.89 3.07 4.49
CA SER A 213 -9.71 3.12 5.70
C SER A 213 -9.00 2.47 6.88
N LEU A 214 -8.40 1.29 6.68
CA LEU A 214 -7.58 0.63 7.70
C LEU A 214 -6.37 1.48 8.12
N ILE A 215 -5.64 2.07 7.16
CA ILE A 215 -4.50 2.96 7.43
C ILE A 215 -4.93 4.13 8.32
N LYS A 216 -6.05 4.79 8.01
CA LYS A 216 -6.60 5.89 8.82
C LYS A 216 -6.89 5.46 10.27
N THR A 217 -7.35 4.23 10.46
CA THR A 217 -7.59 3.67 11.80
C THR A 217 -6.28 3.33 12.53
N ILE A 218 -5.25 2.84 11.82
CA ILE A 218 -3.92 2.59 12.38
C ILE A 218 -3.31 3.89 12.93
N ILE A 219 -3.34 4.97 12.14
CA ILE A 219 -2.64 6.24 12.45
C ILE A 219 -3.42 7.17 13.38
N ARG A 220 -4.65 6.82 13.77
CA ARG A 220 -5.45 7.63 14.69
C ARG A 220 -4.78 7.69 16.07
N PRO A 221 -4.59 8.86 16.70
CA PRO A 221 -4.00 8.97 18.04
C PRO A 221 -4.76 8.12 19.07
#